data_AF-A0A7W0Q6Z8-F1
#
_entry.id   AF-A0A7W0Q6Z8-F1
#
_cell.length_a   1.000
_cell.length_b   1.000
_cell.length_c   1.000
_cell.angle_alpha   90.00
_cell.angle_beta   90.00
_cell.angle_gamma   90.00
#
_symmetry.space_group_name_H-M   'P 1'
#
loop_
_entity.id
_entity.type
_entity.pdbx_description
1 polymer ?
#
loop_
_entity_poly.entity_id
_entity_poly.type
_entity_poly.pdbx_seq_one_letter_code
_entity_poly.pdbx_strand_id
1 'polypeptide(L)'
;MTVELGSRSLVGIGSGAVAVDVDEALSARLRDLALVELDALVIGGRADLVSAFADDVADALREARTRIVALRAQLGGADPLNALDITVRQRASDAGAAGALRVRERLVIQADAARGLARLAVLAAALVPKLFEADRRR
;
A
#
# COMPACT_ATOMS: atom_id res chain seq x y z
N MET A 1 39.43 34.33 -16.87
CA MET A 1 39.26 33.05 -16.15
C MET A 1 38.29 33.34 -15.02
N THR A 2 37.00 33.11 -15.25
CA THR A 2 35.93 33.46 -14.31
C THR A 2 35.11 32.20 -14.10
N VAL A 3 35.08 31.76 -12.85
CA VAL A 3 34.58 30.45 -12.39
C VAL A 3 33.05 30.49 -12.34
N GLU A 4 32.42 29.46 -12.92
CA GLU A 4 31.01 29.11 -12.72
C GLU A 4 30.71 28.93 -11.23
N LEU A 5 29.45 29.15 -10.80
CA LEU A 5 28.77 28.20 -9.93
C LEU A 5 27.25 28.45 -9.99
N GLY A 6 26.57 27.42 -10.49
CA GLY A 6 25.15 27.40 -10.74
C GLY A 6 24.29 27.69 -9.52
N SER A 7 23.11 28.23 -9.78
CA SER A 7 22.09 28.46 -8.78
C SER A 7 20.78 27.85 -9.22
N ARG A 8 20.42 26.81 -8.46
CA ARG A 8 19.06 26.40 -8.09
C ARG A 8 18.21 25.73 -9.16
N SER A 9 18.40 24.42 -9.22
CA SER A 9 17.34 23.47 -9.56
C SER A 9 16.11 23.73 -8.67
N LEU A 10 15.02 24.17 -9.29
CA LEU A 10 13.66 24.16 -8.75
C LEU A 10 13.19 22.71 -8.68
N VAL A 11 13.52 22.00 -7.60
CA VAL A 11 12.78 20.78 -7.24
C VAL A 11 11.66 21.20 -6.29
N GLY A 12 10.61 21.74 -6.88
CA GLY A 12 9.43 22.20 -6.21
C GLY A 12 8.20 21.38 -6.60
N ILE A 13 7.84 20.46 -5.71
CA ILE A 13 6.46 20.17 -5.28
C ILE A 13 5.50 19.63 -6.36
N GLY A 14 5.23 18.33 -6.32
CA GLY A 14 4.11 17.78 -7.10
C GLY A 14 4.02 16.26 -7.14
N SER A 15 3.98 15.57 -6.00
CA SER A 15 3.54 14.17 -5.99
C SER A 15 2.81 13.81 -4.70
N GLY A 16 1.74 14.57 -4.42
CA GLY A 16 0.85 14.30 -3.28
C GLY A 16 -0.64 14.25 -3.64
N ALA A 17 -1.02 14.43 -4.90
CA ALA A 17 -2.42 14.75 -5.24
C ALA A 17 -3.02 13.95 -6.43
N VAL A 18 -2.32 12.97 -7.00
CA VAL A 18 -2.87 12.17 -8.14
C VAL A 18 -2.69 10.65 -7.96
N ALA A 19 -2.13 10.20 -6.84
CA ALA A 19 -2.40 8.84 -6.38
C ALA A 19 -3.81 8.86 -5.78
N VAL A 20 -4.84 8.67 -6.60
CA VAL A 20 -6.01 7.93 -6.11
C VAL A 20 -5.39 6.67 -5.48
N ASP A 21 -5.43 6.62 -4.15
CA ASP A 21 -4.61 5.73 -3.34
C ASP A 21 -4.78 4.30 -3.86
N VAL A 22 -3.75 3.78 -4.53
CA VAL A 22 -3.78 2.45 -5.17
C VAL A 22 -4.17 1.39 -4.14
N ASP A 23 -3.78 1.60 -2.88
CA ASP A 23 -4.15 0.75 -1.77
C ASP A 23 -5.63 0.89 -1.41
N GLU A 24 -6.22 2.08 -1.51
CA GLU A 24 -7.65 2.31 -1.30
C GLU A 24 -8.50 1.73 -2.44
N ALA A 25 -8.08 1.91 -3.70
CA ALA A 25 -8.76 1.33 -4.86
C ALA A 25 -8.75 -0.20 -4.81
N LEU A 26 -7.60 -0.80 -4.49
CA LEU A 26 -7.48 -2.24 -4.29
C LEU A 26 -8.29 -2.71 -3.08
N SER A 27 -8.28 -1.96 -1.99
CA SER A 27 -9.10 -2.27 -0.80
C SER A 27 -10.59 -2.21 -1.11
N ALA A 28 -11.05 -1.23 -1.88
CA ALA A 28 -12.45 -1.11 -2.31
C ALA A 28 -12.85 -2.31 -3.17
N ARG A 29 -12.04 -2.66 -4.18
CA ARG A 29 -12.28 -3.84 -5.03
C ARG A 29 -12.36 -5.14 -4.22
N LEU A 30 -11.44 -5.34 -3.27
CA LEU A 30 -11.47 -6.51 -2.39
C LEU A 30 -12.70 -6.52 -1.47
N ARG A 31 -13.18 -5.36 -1.00
CA ARG A 31 -14.44 -5.25 -0.23
C ARG A 31 -15.63 -5.62 -1.11
N ASP A 32 -15.71 -5.08 -2.32
CA ASP A 32 -16.82 -5.35 -3.24
C ASP A 32 -16.92 -6.84 -3.57
N LEU A 33 -15.77 -7.48 -3.85
CA LEU A 33 -15.69 -8.93 -4.04
C LEU A 33 -16.07 -9.70 -2.77
N ALA A 34 -15.72 -9.20 -1.59
CA ALA A 34 -16.09 -9.81 -0.31
C ALA A 34 -17.59 -9.70 -0.02
N LEU A 35 -18.32 -8.76 -0.63
CA LEU A 35 -19.77 -8.64 -0.50
C LEU A 35 -20.55 -9.59 -1.42
N VAL A 36 -19.90 -10.21 -2.41
CA VAL A 36 -20.57 -11.17 -3.31
C VAL A 36 -20.99 -12.43 -2.54
N GLU A 37 -22.27 -12.76 -2.64
CA GLU A 37 -22.87 -13.98 -2.11
C GLU A 37 -22.80 -15.11 -3.14
N LEU A 38 -21.90 -16.07 -2.94
CA LEU A 38 -21.72 -17.21 -3.83
C LEU A 38 -22.98 -18.08 -3.93
N ASP A 39 -23.76 -18.19 -2.85
CA ASP A 39 -25.00 -18.97 -2.85
C ASP A 39 -26.04 -18.40 -3.80
N ALA A 40 -26.16 -17.07 -3.89
CA ALA A 40 -27.07 -16.41 -4.82
C ALA A 40 -26.66 -16.67 -6.29
N LEU A 41 -25.36 -16.70 -6.59
CA LEU A 41 -24.84 -17.00 -7.92
C LEU A 41 -25.07 -18.47 -8.32
N VAL A 42 -24.88 -19.39 -7.38
CA VAL A 42 -25.07 -20.83 -7.59
C VAL A 42 -26.55 -21.20 -7.75
N ILE A 43 -27.44 -20.66 -6.93
CA ILE A 43 -28.90 -20.88 -7.04
C ILE A 43 -29.43 -20.35 -8.37
N GLY A 44 -28.84 -19.26 -8.88
CA GLY A 44 -29.19 -18.69 -10.19
C GLY A 44 -28.74 -19.52 -11.40
N GLY A 45 -28.00 -20.63 -11.20
CA GLY A 45 -27.52 -21.49 -12.29
C GLY A 45 -26.44 -20.85 -13.18
N ARG A 46 -25.73 -19.83 -12.68
CA ARG A 46 -24.77 -19.02 -13.45
C ARG A 46 -23.33 -19.47 -13.21
N ALA A 47 -23.01 -20.69 -13.65
CA ALA A 47 -21.70 -21.30 -13.43
C ALA A 47 -20.53 -20.52 -14.06
N ASP A 48 -20.80 -19.84 -15.18
CA ASP A 48 -19.89 -18.90 -15.85
C ASP A 48 -19.55 -17.69 -14.96
N LEU A 49 -20.53 -17.11 -14.27
CA LEU A 49 -20.31 -16.00 -13.33
C LEU A 49 -19.55 -16.44 -12.08
N VAL A 50 -19.77 -17.66 -11.60
CA VAL A 50 -19.00 -18.22 -10.47
C VAL A 50 -17.52 -18.36 -10.86
N SER A 51 -17.25 -18.82 -12.09
CA SER A 51 -15.88 -18.91 -12.61
C SER A 51 -15.23 -17.52 -12.74
N ALA A 52 -15.93 -16.57 -13.35
CA ALA A 52 -15.41 -15.20 -13.52
C ALA A 52 -15.14 -14.53 -12.17
N PHE A 53 -16.03 -14.72 -11.19
CA PHE A 53 -15.82 -14.23 -9.82
C PHE A 53 -14.57 -14.85 -9.18
N ALA A 54 -14.37 -16.17 -9.32
CA ALA A 54 -13.19 -16.84 -8.77
C ALA A 54 -11.89 -16.30 -9.39
N ASP A 55 -11.88 -16.06 -10.71
CA ASP A 55 -10.74 -15.47 -11.42
C ASP A 55 -10.47 -14.03 -10.95
N ASP A 56 -11.51 -13.21 -10.80
CA ASP A 56 -11.41 -11.83 -10.30
C ASP A 56 -10.85 -11.77 -8.86
N VAL A 57 -11.30 -12.67 -7.99
CA VAL A 57 -10.79 -12.78 -6.62
C VAL A 57 -9.33 -13.24 -6.63
N ALA A 58 -8.98 -14.22 -7.44
CA ALA A 58 -7.60 -14.71 -7.55
C ALA A 58 -6.64 -13.60 -8.02
N ASP A 59 -7.06 -12.80 -9.00
CA ASP A 59 -6.29 -11.67 -9.51
C ASP A 59 -6.13 -10.56 -8.48
N ALA A 60 -7.22 -10.17 -7.80
CA ALA A 60 -7.17 -9.16 -6.74
C ALA A 60 -6.28 -9.58 -5.55
N LEU A 61 -6.29 -10.87 -5.17
CA LEU A 61 -5.40 -11.40 -4.14
C LEU A 61 -3.94 -11.44 -4.58
N ARG A 62 -3.65 -11.73 -5.86
CA ARG A 62 -2.28 -11.69 -6.41
C ARG A 62 -1.72 -10.27 -6.41
N GLU A 63 -2.55 -9.30 -6.77
CA GLU A 63 -2.24 -7.88 -6.70
C GLU A 63 -1.98 -7.43 -5.25
N ALA A 64 -2.87 -7.81 -4.32
CA ALA A 64 -2.69 -7.56 -2.89
C ALA A 64 -1.39 -8.14 -2.33
N ARG A 65 -1.05 -9.38 -2.70
CA ARG A 65 0.22 -10.01 -2.29
C ARG A 65 1.43 -9.21 -2.79
N THR A 66 1.40 -8.80 -4.05
CA THR A 66 2.47 -7.97 -4.65
C THR A 66 2.61 -6.66 -3.90
N ARG A 67 1.49 -6.03 -3.56
CA ARG A 67 1.47 -4.78 -2.81
C ARG A 67 1.96 -4.93 -1.38
N ILE A 68 1.58 -6.01 -0.69
CA ILE A 68 2.09 -6.36 0.64
C ILE A 68 3.61 -6.49 0.63
N VAL A 69 4.19 -7.14 -0.39
CA VAL A 69 5.65 -7.25 -0.52
C VAL A 69 6.29 -5.87 -0.68
N ALA A 70 5.73 -5.00 -1.52
CA ALA A 70 6.23 -3.65 -1.72
C ALA A 70 6.14 -2.81 -0.43
N LEU A 71 5.02 -2.87 0.30
CA LEU A 71 4.82 -2.16 1.57
C LEU A 71 5.79 -2.67 2.65
N ARG A 72 6.03 -3.99 2.72
CA ARG A 72 7.03 -4.57 3.64
C ARG A 72 8.44 -4.09 3.35
N ALA A 73 8.81 -3.94 2.08
CA ALA A 73 10.10 -3.38 1.69
C ALA A 73 10.26 -1.91 2.16
N GLN A 74 9.18 -1.13 2.16
CA GLN A 74 9.18 0.24 2.69
C GLN A 74 9.30 0.29 4.22
N LEU A 75 8.74 -0.69 4.92
CA LEU A 75 8.86 -0.82 6.38
C LEU A 75 10.24 -1.30 6.84
N GLY A 76 10.95 -2.09 6.03
CA GLY A 76 12.28 -2.62 6.33
C GLY A 76 13.47 -1.67 6.14
N GLY A 77 13.23 -0.38 5.87
CA GLY A 77 14.29 0.63 5.80
C GLY A 77 14.93 0.94 7.17
N ALA A 78 16.09 1.61 7.18
CA ALA A 78 16.85 1.93 8.40
C ALA A 78 15.96 2.49 9.52
N ASP A 79 16.13 1.95 10.74
CA ASP A 79 15.32 2.25 11.93
C ASP A 79 15.12 3.77 12.07
N PRO A 80 13.86 4.28 12.10
CA PRO A 80 13.59 5.70 12.26
C PRO A 80 14.20 6.28 13.56
N LEU A 81 14.44 5.45 14.58
CA LEU A 81 15.09 5.86 15.82
C LEU A 81 16.60 6.12 15.63
N ASN A 82 17.25 5.53 14.63
CA ASN A 82 18.64 5.84 14.29
C ASN A 82 18.83 7.31 13.87
N ALA A 83 17.76 7.99 13.42
CA ALA A 83 17.81 9.44 13.14
C ALA A 83 17.86 10.27 14.43
N LEU A 84 17.38 9.73 15.55
CA LEU A 84 17.44 10.36 16.88
C LEU A 84 18.80 10.16 17.56
N ASP A 85 19.59 9.17 17.12
CA ASP A 85 20.96 8.91 17.59
C ASP A 85 22.01 9.88 17.03
N ILE A 86 21.62 10.74 16.08
CA ILE A 86 22.50 11.80 15.58
C ILE A 86 22.78 12.81 16.70
N THR A 87 24.06 13.05 16.99
CA THR A 87 24.53 13.91 18.09
C THR A 87 23.84 15.28 18.12
N VAL A 88 23.54 15.76 19.34
CA VAL A 88 22.81 17.01 19.64
C VAL A 88 23.34 18.23 18.87
N ARG A 89 24.65 18.25 18.57
CA ARG A 89 25.31 19.36 17.87
C ARG A 89 24.96 19.44 16.37
N GLN A 90 24.60 18.32 15.72
CA GLN A 90 24.14 18.29 14.31
C GLN A 90 22.66 18.64 14.16
N ARG A 91 21.84 18.43 15.20
CA ARG A 91 20.42 18.84 15.24
C ARG A 91 20.21 20.35 15.30
N ALA A 92 21.22 21.11 15.74
CA ALA A 92 21.10 22.54 16.01
C ALA A 92 21.29 23.47 14.79
N SER A 93 21.72 22.97 13.62
CA SER A 93 21.77 23.78 12.39
C SER A 93 20.43 23.73 11.63
N ASP A 94 20.22 24.59 10.64
CA ASP A 94 19.04 24.55 9.73
C ASP A 94 18.80 23.16 9.11
N ALA A 95 19.82 22.29 9.07
CA ALA A 95 19.71 20.88 8.72
C ALA A 95 18.81 20.05 9.67
N GLY A 96 18.59 20.50 10.90
CA GLY A 96 17.75 19.88 11.91
C GLY A 96 16.25 20.00 11.61
N ALA A 97 15.79 21.18 11.18
CA ALA A 97 14.39 21.38 10.78
C ALA A 97 14.08 20.60 9.48
N ALA A 98 14.96 20.69 8.47
CA ALA A 98 14.85 19.89 7.26
C ALA A 98 15.00 18.38 7.53
N GLY A 99 15.80 17.98 8.53
CA GLY A 99 15.91 16.60 9.00
C GLY A 99 14.62 16.10 9.66
N ALA A 100 14.04 16.90 10.56
CA ALA A 100 12.80 16.58 11.24
C ALA A 100 11.61 16.44 10.26
N LEU A 101 11.54 17.30 9.23
CA LEU A 101 10.55 17.17 8.16
C LEU A 101 10.72 15.85 7.38
N ARG A 102 11.95 15.48 6.99
CA ARG A 102 12.22 14.21 6.30
C ARG A 102 11.86 12.99 7.16
N VAL A 103 12.13 13.03 8.46
CA VAL A 103 11.75 11.95 9.39
C VAL A 103 10.23 11.88 9.53
N ARG A 104 9.55 13.02 9.68
CA ARG A 104 8.10 13.09 9.73
C ARG A 104 7.46 12.52 8.47
N GLU A 105 7.92 12.92 7.29
CA GLU A 105 7.44 12.40 6.00
C GLU A 105 7.63 10.89 5.91
N ARG A 106 8.81 10.37 6.29
CA ARG A 106 9.05 8.92 6.34
C ARG A 106 8.11 8.18 7.29
N LEU A 107 7.87 8.72 8.48
CA LEU A 107 6.98 8.10 9.47
C LEU A 107 5.52 8.08 8.99
N VAL A 108 5.07 9.14 8.30
CA VAL A 108 3.74 9.17 7.68
C VAL A 108 3.61 8.06 6.64
N ILE A 109 4.59 7.94 5.72
CA ILE A 109 4.62 6.88 4.71
C ILE A 109 4.59 5.49 5.36
N GLN A 110 5.38 5.28 6.43
CA GLN A 110 5.41 4.00 7.16
C GLN A 110 4.08 3.70 7.86
N ALA A 111 3.45 4.70 8.47
CA ALA A 111 2.14 4.55 9.11
C ALA A 111 1.06 4.18 8.09
N ASP A 112 1.06 4.82 6.93
CA ASP A 112 0.12 4.52 5.84
C ASP A 112 0.36 3.13 5.26
N ALA A 113 1.63 2.74 5.07
CA ALA A 113 1.99 1.38 4.68
C ALA A 113 1.51 0.32 5.69
N ALA A 114 1.69 0.56 6.99
CA ALA A 114 1.22 -0.34 8.04
C ALA A 114 -0.31 -0.47 8.04
N ARG A 115 -1.04 0.63 7.85
CA ARG A 115 -2.52 0.61 7.72
C ARG A 115 -2.96 -0.12 6.46
N GLY A 116 -2.27 0.08 5.33
CA GLY A 116 -2.53 -0.66 4.09
C GLY A 116 -2.35 -2.17 4.27
N LEU A 117 -1.24 -2.58 4.89
CA LEU A 117 -0.98 -3.99 5.22
C LEU A 117 -2.07 -4.62 6.10
N ALA A 118 -2.47 -3.92 7.16
CA ALA A 118 -3.51 -4.42 8.06
C ALA A 118 -4.85 -4.59 7.32
N ARG A 119 -5.24 -3.61 6.51
CA ARG A 119 -6.48 -3.68 5.71
C ARG A 119 -6.45 -4.84 4.70
N LEU A 120 -5.36 -5.01 3.95
CA LEU A 120 -5.22 -6.10 2.99
C LEU A 120 -5.22 -7.48 3.66
N ALA A 121 -4.59 -7.62 4.83
CA ALA A 121 -4.58 -8.88 5.58
C ALA A 121 -5.99 -9.29 6.03
N VAL A 122 -6.79 -8.34 6.53
CA VAL A 122 -8.19 -8.58 6.92
C VAL A 122 -9.03 -8.99 5.72
N LEU A 123 -8.89 -8.30 4.59
CA LEU A 123 -9.66 -8.59 3.37
C LEU A 123 -9.29 -9.95 2.77
N ALA A 124 -7.99 -10.28 2.73
CA ALA A 124 -7.55 -11.60 2.28
C ALA A 124 -8.12 -12.73 3.15
N ALA A 125 -8.10 -12.57 4.48
CA ALA A 125 -8.64 -13.56 5.40
C ALA A 125 -10.15 -13.82 5.17
N ALA A 126 -10.92 -12.80 4.77
CA ALA A 126 -12.34 -12.94 4.46
C ALA A 126 -12.62 -13.64 3.12
N LEU A 127 -11.72 -13.49 2.13
CA LEU A 127 -11.91 -14.02 0.78
C LEU A 127 -11.43 -15.47 0.60
N VAL A 128 -10.38 -15.88 1.32
CA VAL A 128 -9.82 -17.23 1.19
C VAL A 128 -10.85 -18.36 1.38
N PRO A 129 -11.74 -18.33 2.41
CA PRO A 129 -12.77 -19.36 2.56
C PRO A 129 -13.73 -19.45 1.37
N LYS A 130 -14.11 -18.30 0.80
CA LYS A 130 -15.04 -18.23 -0.35
C LYS A 130 -14.45 -18.89 -1.60
N LEU A 131 -13.15 -18.74 -1.84
CA LEU A 131 -12.46 -19.43 -2.94
C LEU A 131 -12.48 -20.95 -2.77
N PHE A 132 -12.22 -21.46 -1.57
CA PHE A 132 -12.27 -22.90 -1.30
C PHE A 132 -13.69 -23.48 -1.45
N GLU A 133 -14.72 -22.70 -1.12
CA GLU A 133 -16.11 -23.10 -1.37
C GLU A 133 -16.45 -23.14 -2.86
N ALA A 134 -16.00 -22.15 -3.64
CA ALA A 134 -16.18 -22.14 -5.09
C ALA A 134 -15.49 -23.33 -5.76
N ASP A 135 -14.26 -23.65 -5.34
CA ASP A 135 -13.49 -24.79 -5.86
C ASP A 135 -14.17 -26.15 -5.55
N ARG A 136 -14.72 -26.32 -4.34
CA ARG A 136 -15.44 -27.55 -3.96
C ARG A 136 -16.74 -27.79 -4.75
N ARG A 137 -17.33 -26.72 -5.31
CA ARG A 137 -18.61 -26.77 -6.02
C ARG A 137 -18.46 -26.98 -7.53
N ARG A 138 -17.23 -26.96 -8.06
CA ARG A 138 -16.89 -27.38 -9.41
C ARG A 138 -16.81 -28.91 -9.50
#